data_AF-A0A5P1RA04-F1
#
_entry.id   AF-A0A5P1RA04-F1
#
_cell.length_a   1.000
_cell.length_b   1.000
_cell.length_c   1.000
_cell.angle_alpha   90.00
_cell.angle_beta   90.00
_cell.angle_gamma   90.00
#
_symmetry.space_group_name_H-M   'P 1'
#
loop_
_entity.id
_entity.type
_entity.pdbx_description
1 polymer ?
#
loop_
_entity_poly.entity_id
_entity_poly.type
_entity_poly.pdbx_seq_one_letter_code
_entity_poly.pdbx_strand_id
1 'polypeptide(L)' 'MSEDRHKTRLISKVLAIIVSALFAAFGVAGYQRTGDLTQLMVFIGLSVLAYVIVVFIFKGIDRLLDSIDDR' A
#
# COMPACT_ATOMS: atom_id res chain seq x y z
N MET A 1 19.26 19.22 1.28
CA MET A 1 18.89 17.81 1.08
C MET A 1 18.30 17.35 2.40
N SER A 2 16.99 17.55 2.60
CA SER A 2 16.34 17.31 3.89
C SER A 2 16.47 15.83 4.23
N GLU A 3 17.15 15.58 5.32
CA GLU A 3 17.40 14.27 5.90
C GLU A 3 16.07 13.52 6.08
N ASP A 4 16.07 12.22 5.79
CA ASP A 4 14.94 11.30 5.87
C ASP A 4 14.54 11.10 7.36
N ARG A 5 14.13 12.19 8.04
CA ARG A 5 14.16 12.39 9.51
C ARG A 5 13.30 11.40 10.30
N HIS A 6 12.39 10.67 9.65
CA HIS A 6 11.50 9.73 10.33
C HIS A 6 11.47 8.28 9.80
N LYS A 7 12.29 7.88 8.80
CA LYS A 7 12.17 6.55 8.14
C LYS A 7 10.74 6.19 7.66
N THR A 8 9.75 7.09 7.78
CA THR A 8 8.34 6.87 7.51
C THR A 8 8.13 6.49 6.06
N ARG A 9 8.93 7.07 5.18
CA ARG A 9 8.87 6.83 3.74
C ARG A 9 9.27 5.40 3.37
N LEU A 10 10.26 4.83 4.06
CA LEU A 10 10.70 3.46 3.85
C LEU A 10 9.67 2.48 4.44
N ILE A 11 9.18 2.76 5.65
CA ILE A 11 8.12 1.95 6.30
C ILE A 11 6.84 1.96 5.45
N SER A 12 6.41 3.12 4.99
CA SER A 12 5.27 3.32 4.09
C SER A 12 5.38 2.45 2.83
N LYS A 13 6.53 2.52 2.14
CA LYS A 13 6.76 1.73 0.93
C LYS A 13 6.74 0.23 1.22
N VAL A 14 7.43 -0.22 2.26
CA VAL A 14 7.48 -1.64 2.63
C VAL A 14 6.08 -2.14 2.98
N LEU A 15 5.32 -1.40 3.79
CA LEU A 15 3.97 -1.77 4.17
C LEU A 15 3.03 -1.80 2.96
N ALA A 16 3.10 -0.80 2.07
CA ALA A 16 2.30 -0.76 0.85
C ALA A 16 2.56 -1.97 -0.05
N ILE A 17 3.84 -2.37 -0.19
CA ILE A 17 4.24 -3.55 -0.96
C ILE A 17 3.70 -4.83 -0.32
N ILE A 18 3.86 -5.00 1.00
CA ILE A 18 3.39 -6.20 1.71
C ILE A 18 1.88 -6.36 1.56
N VAL A 19 1.11 -5.29 1.82
CA VAL A 19 -0.35 -5.34 1.73
C VAL A 19 -0.79 -5.62 0.29
N SER A 20 -0.20 -4.93 -0.70
CA SER A 20 -0.47 -5.18 -2.11
C SER A 20 -0.17 -6.64 -2.51
N ALA A 21 0.96 -7.19 -2.07
CA ALA A 21 1.36 -8.57 -2.35
C ALA A 21 0.38 -9.59 -1.73
N LEU A 22 -0.19 -9.32 -0.55
CA LEU A 22 -1.20 -10.18 0.06
C LEU A 22 -2.46 -10.28 -0.80
N PHE A 23 -3.00 -9.15 -1.27
CA PHE A 23 -4.16 -9.16 -2.18
C PHE A 23 -3.86 -9.91 -3.49
N ALA A 24 -2.69 -9.69 -4.08
CA ALA A 24 -2.28 -10.41 -5.28
C ALA A 24 -2.17 -11.92 -5.03
N ALA A 25 -1.55 -12.33 -3.92
CA ALA A 25 -1.42 -13.73 -3.53
C ALA A 25 -2.78 -14.40 -3.31
N PHE A 26 -3.73 -13.71 -2.66
CA PHE A 26 -5.10 -14.22 -2.50
C PHE A 26 -5.85 -14.33 -3.82
N GLY A 27 -5.68 -13.36 -4.73
CA GLY A 27 -6.24 -13.42 -6.08
C GLY A 27 -5.74 -14.64 -6.84
N VAL A 28 -4.42 -14.86 -6.86
CA VAL A 28 -3.79 -16.01 -7.53
C VAL A 28 -4.23 -17.33 -6.88
N ALA A 29 -4.18 -17.42 -5.55
CA ALA A 29 -4.57 -18.62 -4.82
C ALA A 29 -6.06 -18.95 -4.96
N GLY A 30 -6.91 -17.94 -5.15
CA GLY A 30 -8.32 -18.11 -5.47
C GLY A 30 -8.51 -18.63 -6.89
N TYR A 31 -7.90 -17.96 -7.88
CA TYR A 31 -7.95 -18.37 -9.29
C TYR A 31 -7.47 -19.80 -9.51
N GLN A 32 -6.39 -20.22 -8.85
CA GLN A 32 -5.90 -21.60 -8.92
C GLN A 32 -6.92 -22.65 -8.46
N ARG A 33 -7.86 -22.27 -7.58
CA ARG A 33 -8.90 -23.18 -7.05
C ARG A 33 -10.22 -23.08 -7.83
N THR A 34 -10.57 -21.90 -8.32
CA THR A 34 -11.89 -21.63 -8.92
C THR A 34 -11.87 -21.53 -10.44
N GLY A 35 -10.74 -21.18 -11.04
CA GLY A 35 -10.64 -20.80 -12.45
C GLY A 35 -11.32 -19.48 -12.79
N ASP A 36 -11.79 -18.71 -11.80
CA ASP A 36 -12.56 -17.48 -12.03
C ASP A 36 -11.64 -16.28 -12.31
N LEU A 37 -11.61 -15.89 -13.59
CA LEU A 37 -10.80 -14.77 -14.06
C LEU A 37 -11.32 -13.41 -13.59
N THR A 38 -12.64 -13.28 -13.36
CA THR A 38 -13.24 -12.04 -12.82
C THR A 38 -12.76 -11.80 -11.40
N GLN A 39 -12.81 -12.85 -10.57
CA GLN A 39 -12.29 -12.81 -9.21
C GLN A 39 -10.82 -12.39 -9.17
N LEU A 40 -9.98 -12.97 -10.03
CA LEU A 40 -8.56 -12.61 -10.14
C LEU A 40 -8.39 -11.12 -10.46
N MET A 41 -9.10 -10.61 -11.46
CA MET A 41 -9.00 -9.22 -11.90
C MET A 41 -9.43 -8.25 -10.79
N VAL A 42 -10.47 -8.59 -10.02
CA VAL A 42 -10.88 -7.81 -8.85
C VAL A 42 -9.76 -7.75 -7.81
N PHE A 43 -9.12 -8.88 -7.47
CA PHE A 43 -8.03 -8.90 -6.49
C PHE A 43 -6.77 -8.18 -6.98
N ILE A 44 -6.46 -8.23 -8.29
CA ILE A 44 -5.40 -7.40 -8.89
C ILE A 44 -5.74 -5.92 -8.73
N GLY A 45 -6.98 -5.52 -9.02
CA GLY A 45 -7.46 -4.15 -8.82
C GLY A 45 -7.34 -3.70 -7.36
N LEU A 46 -7.77 -4.54 -6.42
CA LEU A 46 -7.66 -4.30 -4.98
C LEU A 46 -6.19 -4.21 -4.53
N SER A 47 -5.29 -5.01 -5.10
CA SER A 47 -3.86 -4.96 -4.82
C SER A 47 -3.25 -3.60 -5.18
N VAL A 48 -3.57 -3.06 -6.35
CA VAL A 48 -3.13 -1.73 -6.78
C VAL A 48 -3.77 -0.65 -5.90
N LEU A 49 -5.07 -0.75 -5.66
CA LEU A 49 -5.80 0.21 -4.82
C LEU A 49 -5.24 0.28 -3.41
N ALA A 50 -4.91 -0.87 -2.81
CA ALA A 50 -4.32 -0.94 -1.48
C ALA A 50 -2.95 -0.24 -1.43
N TYR A 51 -2.10 -0.44 -2.44
CA TYR A 51 -0.83 0.28 -2.53
C TYR A 51 -1.04 1.80 -2.53
N VAL A 52 -1.95 2.29 -3.37
CA VAL A 52 -2.27 3.71 -3.47
C VAL A 52 -2.78 4.25 -2.14
N ILE A 53 -3.75 3.56 -1.51
CA ILE A 53 -4.32 3.99 -0.23
C ILE A 53 -3.25 4.09 0.85
N VAL A 54 -2.39 3.08 1.00
CA VAL A 54 -1.33 3.10 2.03
C VAL A 54 -0.38 4.28 1.81
N VAL A 55 0.08 4.50 0.57
CA VAL A 55 0.96 5.62 0.23
C VAL A 55 0.29 6.96 0.56
N PHE A 56 -0.99 7.12 0.25
CA PHE A 56 -1.72 8.35 0.53
C PHE A 56 -1.95 8.59 2.04
N ILE A 57 -2.23 7.54 2.81
CA ILE A 57 -2.37 7.64 4.27
C ILE A 57 -1.06 8.15 4.88
N PHE A 58 0.07 7.54 4.53
CA PHE A 58 1.36 7.97 5.05
C PHE A 58 1.74 9.39 4.62
N LYS A 59 1.42 9.77 3.37
CA LYS A 59 1.58 11.15 2.92
C LYS A 59 0.72 12.13 3.73
N GLY A 60 -0.47 11.72 4.16
CA GLY A 60 -1.32 12.48 5.06
C GLY A 60 -0.69 12.62 6.45
N ILE A 61 -0.16 11.52 7.01
CA ILE A 61 0.52 11.50 8.31
C ILE A 61 1.75 12.42 8.29
N ASP A 62 2.59 12.34 7.25
CA ASP A 62 3.77 13.21 7.10
C ASP A 62 3.35 14.69 7.08
N ARG A 63 2.29 15.05 6.34
CA ARG A 63 1.78 16.43 6.34
C ARG A 63 1.27 16.90 7.70
N LEU A 64 0.65 16.01 8.47
CA LEU A 64 0.19 16.34 9.82
C LEU A 64 1.38 16.55 10.76
N LEU A 65 2.39 15.69 10.70
CA LEU A 65 3.63 15.83 11.47
C LEU A 65 4.36 17.14 11.13
N ASP A 66 4.53 17.44 9.85
CA ASP A 66 5.16 18.67 9.38
C ASP A 66 4.44 19.92 9.92
N SER A 67 3.11 19.90 10.00
CA SER A 67 2.34 21.04 10.52
C SER A 67 2.47 21.27 12.04
N ILE A 68 2.97 20.28 12.78
CA ILE A 68 3.16 20.34 14.23
C ILE A 68 4.61 20.73 14.58
N ASP A 69 5.59 20.27 13.80
CA ASP A 69 7.03 20.58 14.00
C ASP A 69 7.39 22.02 13.60
N ASP A 70 6.58 22.68 12.77
CA ASP A 70 6.77 24.08 12.35
C ASP A 70 6.37 25.14 13.43
N ARG A 71 6.19 24.71 14.69
CA ARG A 71 5.89 25.55 15.87
C ARG A 71 6.93 25.37 16.97
#